data_AF-A0A1F8JD40-F1
#
_entry.id   AF-A0A1F8JD40-F1
#
_cell.length_a   1.000
_cell.length_b   1.000
_cell.length_c   1.000
_cell.angle_alpha   90.00
_cell.angle_beta   90.00
_cell.angle_gamma   90.00
#
_symmetry.space_group_name_H-M   'P 1'
#
loop_
_entity.id
_entity.type
_entity.pdbx_description
1 polymer ?
#
loop_
_entity_poly.entity_id
_entity_poly.type
_entity_poly.pdbx_seq_one_letter_code
_entity_poly.pdbx_strand_id
1 'polypeptide(L)'
;MSIKIFIEYKAKLHGILVVKIDPRYTSQQCSKCGLLGERKRKVFKCSCGHVENAGVNASFVISLRHQGILQSSINRDIGEVHPACPTRIAA
;
A
#
# COMPACT_ATOMS: atom_id res chain seq x y z
N MET A 1 11.94 11.63 -21.84
CA MET A 1 10.51 11.51 -21.46
C MET A 1 10.39 10.57 -20.27
N SER A 2 9.55 10.86 -19.26
CA SER A 2 9.45 10.02 -18.04
C SER A 2 8.40 8.91 -18.18
N ILE A 3 8.53 7.82 -17.40
CA ILE A 3 7.58 6.70 -17.40
C ILE A 3 6.15 7.14 -17.04
N LYS A 4 6.00 8.13 -16.15
CA LYS A 4 4.69 8.66 -15.73
C LYS A 4 3.95 9.29 -16.91
N ILE A 5 4.66 10.12 -17.68
CA ILE A 5 4.11 10.76 -18.89
C ILE A 5 3.71 9.69 -19.90
N PHE A 6 4.52 8.63 -20.05
CA PHE A 6 4.23 7.54 -20.99
C PHE A 6 2.93 6.80 -20.64
N ILE A 7 2.74 6.48 -19.36
CA ILE A 7 1.51 5.85 -18.86
C ILE A 7 0.31 6.76 -19.09
N GLU A 8 0.40 8.04 -18.72
CA GLU A 8 -0.71 8.99 -18.83
C GLU A 8 -1.19 9.15 -20.29
N TYR A 9 -0.27 9.35 -21.24
CA TYR A 9 -0.70 9.55 -22.63
C TYR A 9 -1.22 8.27 -23.27
N LYS A 10 -0.58 7.11 -23.02
CA LYS A 10 -1.06 5.82 -23.56
C LYS A 10 -2.44 5.47 -22.98
N ALA A 11 -2.64 5.66 -21.67
CA ALA A 11 -3.93 5.42 -21.04
C ALA A 11 -5.01 6.34 -21.64
N LYS A 12 -4.70 7.62 -21.87
CA LYS A 12 -5.61 8.58 -22.52
C LYS A 12 -6.02 8.13 -23.93
N LEU A 13 -5.10 7.59 -24.73
CA LEU A 13 -5.41 7.08 -26.07
C LEU A 13 -6.39 5.89 -26.05
N HIS A 14 -6.43 5.12 -24.96
CA HIS A 14 -7.30 3.97 -24.79
C HIS A 14 -8.51 4.24 -23.86
N GLY A 15 -8.74 5.49 -23.44
CA GLY A 15 -9.83 5.83 -22.53
C GLY A 15 -9.69 5.25 -21.11
N ILE A 16 -8.48 4.88 -20.69
CA ILE A 16 -8.19 4.31 -19.36
C ILE A 16 -7.92 5.45 -18.37
N LEU A 17 -8.64 5.47 -17.24
CA LEU A 17 -8.43 6.43 -16.18
C LEU A 17 -7.13 6.15 -15.42
N VAL A 18 -6.31 7.17 -15.22
CA VAL A 18 -5.09 7.10 -14.38
C VAL A 18 -5.32 7.93 -13.12
N VAL A 19 -5.35 7.25 -11.97
CA VAL A 19 -5.48 7.89 -10.65
C VAL A 19 -4.12 7.91 -9.94
N LYS A 20 -3.73 9.08 -9.42
CA LYS A 20 -2.51 9.25 -8.65
C LYS A 20 -2.81 9.00 -7.16
N ILE A 21 -2.01 8.15 -6.53
CA ILE A 21 -2.10 7.83 -5.09
C ILE A 21 -0.84 8.35 -4.39
N ASP A 22 -1.00 8.82 -3.14
CA ASP A 22 0.13 9.26 -2.31
C ASP A 22 1.15 8.12 -2.14
N PRO A 23 2.40 8.28 -2.60
CA PRO A 23 3.41 7.23 -2.55
C PRO A 23 3.90 6.94 -1.13
N ARG A 24 3.67 7.83 -0.16
CA ARG A 24 4.23 7.72 1.19
C ARG A 24 3.82 6.42 1.87
N TYR A 25 4.84 5.70 2.35
CA TYR A 25 4.73 4.42 3.08
C TYR A 25 4.04 3.28 2.33
N THR A 26 3.75 3.39 1.04
CA THR A 26 3.11 2.31 0.26
C THR A 26 3.95 1.03 0.23
N SER A 27 5.27 1.16 0.32
CA SER A 27 6.23 0.05 0.36
C SER A 27 6.43 -0.58 1.75
N GLN A 28 5.86 0.04 2.79
CA GLN A 28 6.02 -0.37 4.20
C GLN A 28 4.68 -0.64 4.89
N GLN A 29 3.55 -0.26 4.29
CA GLN A 29 2.23 -0.62 4.82
C GLN A 29 1.90 -2.07 4.43
N CYS A 30 1.29 -2.82 5.34
CA CYS A 30 0.86 -4.19 5.08
C CYS A 30 -0.45 -4.19 4.27
N SER A 31 -0.48 -4.90 3.15
CA SER A 31 -1.70 -5.11 2.35
C SER A 31 -2.77 -5.98 3.04
N LYS A 32 -2.42 -6.69 4.12
CA LYS A 32 -3.35 -7.55 4.88
C LYS A 32 -3.97 -6.87 6.08
N CYS A 33 -3.17 -6.15 6.89
CA CYS A 33 -3.65 -5.56 8.13
C CYS A 33 -3.53 -4.04 8.20
N GLY A 34 -2.93 -3.39 7.20
CA GLY A 34 -2.81 -1.92 7.15
C GLY A 34 -1.75 -1.30 8.07
N LEU A 35 -1.13 -2.07 8.97
CA LEU A 35 -0.04 -1.60 9.84
C LEU A 35 1.30 -1.49 9.09
N LEU A 36 2.25 -0.73 9.65
CA LEU A 36 3.59 -0.68 9.12
C LEU A 36 4.35 -1.98 9.39
N GLY A 37 5.06 -2.47 8.39
CA GLY A 37 5.98 -3.58 8.45
C GLY A 37 7.38 -3.17 7.98
N GLU A 38 8.29 -4.13 7.99
CA GLU A 38 9.66 -3.95 7.56
C GLU A 38 9.81 -4.32 6.09
N ARG A 39 10.43 -3.42 5.30
CA ARG A 39 10.88 -3.71 3.95
C ARG A 39 12.40 -3.86 3.92
N LYS A 40 12.87 -5.01 3.46
CA LYS A 40 14.29 -5.27 3.17
C LYS A 40 14.45 -5.70 1.71
N ARG A 41 15.01 -4.81 0.89
CA ARG A 41 15.19 -5.00 -0.57
C ARG A 41 13.87 -5.38 -1.26
N LYS A 42 13.75 -6.63 -1.72
CA LYS A 42 12.59 -7.20 -2.43
C LYS A 42 11.59 -7.91 -1.51
N VAL A 43 11.85 -7.96 -0.20
CA VAL A 43 11.00 -8.68 0.77
C VAL A 43 10.34 -7.69 1.72
N PHE A 44 9.05 -7.88 1.96
CA PHE A 44 8.26 -7.21 2.98
C PHE A 44 7.88 -8.22 4.07
N LYS A 45 7.95 -7.81 5.33
CA LYS A 45 7.54 -8.60 6.51
C LYS A 45 6.72 -7.75 7.46
N CYS A 46 5.58 -8.26 7.92
CA CYS A 46 4.75 -7.59 8.91
C CYS A 46 4.66 -8.41 10.20
N SER A 47 4.44 -7.72 11.33
CA SER A 47 4.18 -8.34 12.64
C SER A 47 2.93 -9.22 12.67
N CYS A 48 2.01 -9.06 11.70
CA CYS A 48 0.86 -9.93 11.52
C CYS A 48 1.20 -11.32 10.94
N GLY A 49 2.46 -11.58 10.61
CA GLY A 49 2.91 -12.82 9.98
C GLY A 49 2.90 -12.79 8.44
N HIS A 50 2.38 -11.72 7.82
CA HIS A 50 2.42 -11.57 6.37
C HIS A 50 3.85 -11.33 5.86
N VAL A 51 4.29 -12.16 4.92
CA VAL A 51 5.56 -12.05 4.20
C VAL A 51 5.27 -12.12 2.70
N GLU A 52 5.81 -11.19 1.93
CA GLU A 52 5.55 -11.10 0.49
C GLU A 52 6.70 -10.37 -0.23
N ASN A 53 6.74 -10.45 -1.55
CA ASN A 53 7.52 -9.53 -2.36
C ASN A 53 7.10 -8.07 -2.10
N ALA A 54 8.07 -7.20 -1.82
CA ALA A 54 7.80 -5.83 -1.42
C ALA A 54 7.17 -4.96 -2.53
N GLY A 55 7.38 -5.31 -3.81
CA GLY A 55 6.70 -4.67 -4.93
C GLY A 55 5.24 -5.11 -5.03
N VAL A 56 4.98 -6.41 -4.89
CA VAL A 56 3.62 -6.99 -4.90
C VAL A 56 2.79 -6.42 -3.75
N ASN A 57 3.33 -6.41 -2.52
CA ASN A 57 2.65 -5.81 -1.37
C ASN A 57 2.32 -4.32 -1.62
N ALA A 58 3.25 -3.55 -2.18
CA ALA A 58 3.02 -2.14 -2.48
C ALA A 58 1.92 -1.93 -3.52
N SER A 59 1.85 -2.76 -4.56
CA SER A 59 0.77 -2.72 -5.56
C SER A 59 -0.60 -2.93 -4.92
N PHE A 60 -0.73 -3.90 -4.01
CA PHE A 60 -1.97 -4.12 -3.27
C PHE A 60 -2.32 -2.95 -2.37
N VAL A 61 -1.35 -2.39 -1.63
CA VAL A 61 -1.58 -1.19 -0.80
C VAL A 61 -2.10 -0.02 -1.63
N ILE A 62 -1.50 0.24 -2.80
CA ILE A 62 -1.93 1.33 -3.70
C ILE A 62 -3.38 1.11 -4.15
N SER A 63 -3.74 -0.12 -4.53
CA SER A 63 -5.11 -0.49 -4.91
C SER A 63 -6.10 -0.31 -3.74
N LEU A 64 -5.76 -0.81 -2.55
CA LEU A 64 -6.62 -0.72 -1.37
C LEU A 64 -6.81 0.73 -0.89
N ARG A 65 -5.80 1.59 -1.02
CA ARG A 65 -5.93 3.02 -0.75
C ARG A 65 -6.85 3.71 -1.76
N HIS A 66 -6.78 3.34 -3.05
CA HIS A 66 -7.71 3.85 -4.05
C HIS A 66 -9.16 3.46 -3.73
N GLN A 67 -9.37 2.24 -3.23
CA GLN A 67 -10.68 1.73 -2.81
C GLN A 67 -11.16 2.28 -1.46
N GLY A 68 -10.33 3.05 -0.74
CA GLY A 68 -10.66 3.57 0.60
C GLY A 68 -10.63 2.53 1.72
N ILE A 69 -10.15 1.31 1.45
CA ILE A 69 -10.06 0.22 2.44
C ILE A 69 -8.89 0.46 3.41
N LEU A 70 -7.77 1.00 2.92
CA LEU A 70 -6.63 1.38 3.75
C LEU A 70 -6.51 2.90 3.82
N GLN A 71 -6.30 3.43 5.03
CA GLN A 71 -6.02 4.86 5.21
C GLN A 71 -4.61 5.22 4.71
N SER A 72 -4.50 6.40 4.12
CA SER A 72 -3.22 7.04 3.84
C SER A 72 -2.56 7.48 5.14
N SER A 73 -1.23 7.48 5.17
CA SER A 73 -0.46 7.81 6.37
C SER A 73 -0.63 9.26 6.86
N ILE A 74 -1.42 10.10 6.17
CA ILE A 74 -1.66 11.50 6.52
C ILE A 74 -2.52 11.63 7.79
N ASN A 75 -3.37 10.63 8.10
CA ASN A 75 -4.28 10.70 9.26
C ASN A 75 -3.70 10.15 10.57
N ARG A 76 -2.38 9.93 10.68
CA ARG A 76 -1.76 9.29 11.86
C ARG A 76 -1.04 10.21 12.84
N ASP A 77 -1.07 11.53 12.63
CA ASP A 77 -0.44 12.50 13.54
C ASP A 77 -1.33 12.86 14.74
N ILE A 78 -2.51 12.25 14.89
CA ILE A 78 -3.32 12.29 16.11
C ILE A 78 -3.06 10.98 16.86
N GLY A 79 -2.42 11.10 18.03
CA GLY A 79 -1.88 9.99 18.81
C GLY A 79 -2.93 9.02 19.36
N GLU A 80 -3.42 8.12 18.51
CA GLU A 80 -4.17 6.95 18.95
C GLU A 80 -3.33 5.68 18.78
N VAL A 81 -3.08 5.03 19.91
CA VAL A 81 -2.63 3.64 20.00
C VAL A 81 -3.69 2.78 19.33
N HIS A 82 -3.52 2.45 18.05
CA HIS A 82 -4.45 1.59 17.36
C HIS A 82 -4.12 0.10 17.58
N PRO A 83 -5.17 -0.72 17.80
CA PRO A 83 -5.08 -1.99 18.48
C PRO A 83 -4.36 -3.04 17.64
N ALA A 84 -3.87 -4.06 18.33
CA ALA A 84 -3.17 -5.19 17.75
C ALA A 84 -3.90 -5.77 16.52
N CYS A 85 -3.09 -6.24 15.57
CA CYS A 85 -3.51 -6.80 14.29
C CYS A 85 -4.68 -7.80 14.43
N PRO A 86 -5.82 -7.59 13.74
CA PRO A 86 -7.01 -8.43 13.89
C PRO A 86 -6.88 -9.85 13.31
N THR A 87 -5.80 -10.19 12.59
CA THR A 87 -5.64 -11.50 11.95
C THR A 87 -4.99 -12.60 12.79
N ARG A 88 -4.96 -12.49 14.13
CA ARG A 88 -4.81 -13.69 14.98
C ARG A 88 -6.19 -14.28 15.30
N ILE A 89 -6.82 -14.93 14.32
CA ILE A 89 -7.73 -16.03 14.67
C ILE A 89 -6.83 -17.25 14.82
N ALA A 90 -6.66 -17.65 16.08
CA ALA A 90 -6.01 -18.89 16.46
C ALA A 90 -6.72 -20.09 15.81
N ALA A 91 -5.92 -21.03 15.32
CA ALA A 91 -6.30 -22.43 15.16
C ALA A 91 -5.31 -23.26 15.96
#